data_AF-A0A0E0GCZ8-F1
#
_entry.id   AF-A0A0E0GCZ8-F1
#
_cell.length_a   1.000
_cell.length_b   1.000
_cell.length_c   1.000
_cell.angle_alpha   90.00
_cell.angle_beta   90.00
_cell.angle_gamma   90.00
#
_symmetry.space_group_name_H-M   'P 1'
#
loop_
_entity.id
_entity.type
_entity.pdbx_description
1 polymer ?
#
loop_
_entity_poly.entity_id
_entity_poly.type
_entity_poly.pdbx_seq_one_letter_code
_entity_poly.pdbx_strand_id
1 'polypeptide(L)'
;MAAKAVMLALLVLVSTAQVSMGARRRMELYKPDPADMLSYHSGAVLQGNIPVSIYWYGKFTPAQKSILFDFLLSLSVAPYAAAPSVAQWWSSIDELYLSKAVQTNSNGQSKKTQVLVASQVSDINCSMGKSLTLAQVAALAAQAKPKKGGIALVFTAQDVTVEGFGMSRCGLHGSDAKSGTAYIWVGNPATQCPGECAWPFHQPMYGPQGAPLVAPNGDIGADGMVMNLASMLAGTVTNPFGDGYYQGSRDAPLEAATACPGVFGSGAYPGFAGELKVDQATGASYNANGANGRKYLLPALYNPSTAAVSLSLVQLSMGSRRLMELYIPPASDQLTYHHGSVLSGDIPVSILWYGKFTPTQMSIIADFVVSLTGAPNAATPSVGQWWGTIEQLYLSNAATNSQTSTRVLLDEQVSDEQCSLGKSLTLAQIDQLAARVGTKRGGVALVFTDEDVTVEGFCSSRCGKHGSDASAGTTHIWVGNSAKQCPGQCAWPFAQPVYGPQGTPLVAPNNDVGADGMVMILASMVAGTVTNPYGDGFYQGPQDAPLEACSACPGVYGSGAYPGNAGKLLVDATTGASYNANGANRRKYLLPALYNPATSSCDTLV
;
A
#
# COMPACT_ATOMS: atom_id res chain seq x y z
N MET A 1 3.58 39.73 -41.63
CA MET A 1 3.82 38.40 -41.02
C MET A 1 3.36 38.28 -39.57
N ALA A 2 3.36 39.35 -38.77
CA ALA A 2 2.92 39.32 -37.36
C ALA A 2 1.44 38.90 -37.14
N ALA A 3 0.50 39.35 -37.96
CA ALA A 3 -0.93 39.04 -37.77
C ALA A 3 -1.28 37.54 -37.94
N LYS A 4 -0.57 36.82 -38.82
CA LYS A 4 -0.77 35.38 -39.03
C LYS A 4 -0.21 34.54 -37.88
N ALA A 5 0.89 34.99 -37.26
CA ALA A 5 1.47 34.34 -36.09
C ALA A 5 0.58 34.48 -34.84
N VAL A 6 -0.06 35.64 -34.67
CA VAL A 6 -1.01 35.88 -33.56
C VAL A 6 -2.27 35.03 -33.70
N MET A 7 -2.80 34.87 -34.92
CA MET A 7 -3.94 33.97 -35.15
C MET A 7 -3.61 32.49 -34.89
N LEU A 8 -2.41 32.05 -35.28
CA LEU A 8 -1.98 30.66 -35.02
C LEU A 8 -1.80 30.40 -33.53
N ALA A 9 -1.27 31.37 -32.78
CA ALA A 9 -1.15 31.29 -31.32
C ALA A 9 -2.52 31.25 -30.62
N LEU A 10 -3.49 32.06 -31.09
CA LEU A 10 -4.87 32.05 -30.59
C LEU A 10 -5.59 30.72 -30.88
N LEU A 11 -5.40 30.13 -32.06
CA LEU A 11 -5.96 28.82 -32.40
C LEU A 11 -5.37 27.71 -31.53
N VAL A 12 -4.05 27.71 -31.28
CA VAL A 12 -3.40 26.74 -30.38
C VAL A 12 -3.86 26.92 -28.93
N LEU A 13 -4.08 28.15 -28.47
CA LEU A 13 -4.64 28.44 -27.14
C LEU A 13 -6.10 27.99 -26.99
N VAL A 14 -6.92 28.12 -28.03
CA VAL A 14 -8.33 27.67 -28.02
C VAL A 14 -8.43 26.14 -28.11
N SER A 15 -7.57 25.48 -28.89
CA SER A 15 -7.53 24.01 -28.99
C SER A 15 -7.02 23.36 -27.70
N THR A 16 -6.02 23.94 -27.03
CA THR A 16 -5.54 23.46 -25.72
C THR A 16 -6.58 23.67 -24.60
N ALA A 17 -7.40 24.73 -24.69
CA ALA A 17 -8.52 24.97 -23.78
C ALA A 17 -9.67 23.95 -23.95
N GLN A 18 -9.92 23.46 -25.18
CA GLN A 18 -10.98 22.46 -25.42
C GLN A 18 -10.58 21.04 -24.95
N VAL A 19 -9.32 20.65 -25.09
CA VAL A 19 -8.81 19.35 -24.60
C VAL A 19 -8.79 19.30 -23.07
N SER A 20 -8.42 20.42 -22.43
CA SER A 20 -8.45 20.55 -20.96
C SER A 20 -9.87 20.61 -20.37
N MET A 21 -10.87 21.03 -21.14
CA MET A 21 -12.29 20.90 -20.75
C MET A 21 -12.85 19.48 -20.94
N GLY A 22 -12.36 18.73 -21.92
CA GLY A 22 -12.75 17.33 -22.16
C GLY A 22 -12.30 16.37 -21.05
N ALA A 23 -11.09 16.57 -20.52
CA ALA A 23 -10.57 15.81 -19.38
C ALA A 23 -11.30 16.15 -18.06
N ARG A 24 -11.66 17.42 -17.86
CA ARG A 24 -12.42 17.87 -16.68
C ARG A 24 -13.82 17.28 -16.57
N ARG A 25 -14.53 17.09 -17.70
CA ARG A 25 -15.88 16.51 -17.70
C ARG A 25 -15.94 15.00 -17.42
N ARG A 26 -14.82 14.26 -17.59
CA ARG A 26 -14.81 12.80 -17.34
C ARG A 26 -14.57 12.44 -15.87
N MET A 27 -13.80 13.22 -15.12
CA MET A 27 -13.64 13.01 -13.66
C MET A 27 -14.82 13.52 -12.84
N GLU A 28 -15.63 14.44 -13.39
CA GLU A 28 -16.87 14.90 -12.75
C GLU A 28 -17.98 13.83 -12.73
N LEU A 29 -17.78 12.70 -13.43
CA LEU A 29 -18.70 11.56 -13.45
C LEU A 29 -18.31 10.38 -12.55
N TYR A 30 -17.09 10.32 -12.00
CA TYR A 30 -16.76 9.34 -10.97
C TYR A 30 -17.09 9.93 -9.60
N LYS A 31 -18.32 9.67 -9.15
CA LYS A 31 -18.65 9.75 -7.73
C LYS A 31 -18.27 8.40 -7.12
N PRO A 32 -17.28 8.32 -6.20
CA PRO A 32 -17.11 7.10 -5.41
C PRO A 32 -18.46 6.76 -4.77
N ASP A 33 -18.78 5.46 -4.70
CA ASP A 33 -19.98 5.03 -3.98
C ASP A 33 -19.85 5.56 -2.54
N PRO A 34 -20.87 6.23 -1.97
CA PRO A 34 -20.84 6.65 -0.58
C PRO A 34 -20.48 5.52 0.40
N ALA A 35 -20.75 4.25 0.04
CA ALA A 35 -20.33 3.07 0.80
C ALA A 35 -18.80 2.83 0.81
N ASP A 36 -18.09 3.33 -0.19
CA ASP A 36 -16.63 3.23 -0.33
C ASP A 36 -15.89 4.43 0.29
N MET A 37 -16.61 5.33 0.98
CA MET A 37 -16.04 6.50 1.64
C MET A 37 -16.07 6.33 3.15
N LEU A 38 -15.00 6.78 3.83
CA LEU A 38 -15.00 6.92 5.28
C LEU A 38 -16.07 7.95 5.67
N SER A 39 -17.16 7.44 6.24
CA SER A 39 -18.39 8.17 6.50
C SER A 39 -18.78 8.08 7.97
N TYR A 40 -19.67 8.97 8.41
CA TYR A 40 -20.21 8.97 9.76
C TYR A 40 -21.46 8.11 9.83
N HIS A 41 -21.46 7.09 10.68
CA HIS A 41 -22.55 6.12 10.83
C HIS A 41 -23.48 6.44 11.99
N SER A 42 -23.48 7.71 12.43
CA SER A 42 -24.35 8.26 13.50
C SER A 42 -24.17 7.60 14.88
N GLY A 43 -23.10 6.87 15.09
CA GLY A 43 -22.71 6.34 16.39
C GLY A 43 -21.91 7.32 17.24
N ALA A 44 -21.45 6.86 18.40
CA ALA A 44 -20.83 7.76 19.37
C ALA A 44 -19.39 8.14 18.98
N VAL A 45 -18.99 9.36 19.35
CA VAL A 45 -17.61 9.87 19.30
C VAL A 45 -17.18 10.34 20.69
N LEU A 46 -15.87 10.36 20.97
CA LEU A 46 -15.36 10.91 22.22
C LEU A 46 -15.05 12.40 22.03
N GLN A 47 -15.65 13.26 22.85
CA GLN A 47 -15.49 14.72 22.78
C GLN A 47 -15.41 15.35 24.17
N GLY A 48 -14.88 16.57 24.24
CA GLY A 48 -14.75 17.33 25.47
C GLY A 48 -13.46 16.96 26.21
N ASN A 49 -13.53 16.75 27.53
CA ASN A 49 -12.36 16.36 28.30
C ASN A 49 -12.28 14.84 28.34
N ILE A 50 -11.32 14.25 27.60
CA ILE A 50 -11.11 12.81 27.52
C ILE A 50 -10.02 12.41 28.53
N PRO A 51 -10.38 11.78 29.67
CA PRO A 51 -9.39 11.31 30.63
C PRO A 51 -8.68 10.04 30.13
N VAL A 52 -7.35 10.06 30.11
CA VAL A 52 -6.49 8.93 29.73
C VAL A 52 -5.86 8.32 30.98
N SER A 53 -6.04 7.01 31.17
CA SER A 53 -5.42 6.25 32.27
C SER A 53 -4.37 5.32 31.67
N ILE A 54 -3.09 5.54 32.00
CA ILE A 54 -1.97 4.83 31.36
C ILE A 54 -1.61 3.56 32.16
N TYR A 55 -1.37 2.46 31.47
CA TYR A 55 -0.86 1.22 32.02
C TYR A 55 0.45 0.83 31.32
N TRP A 56 1.57 0.94 32.03
CA TRP A 56 2.88 0.53 31.55
C TRP A 56 3.13 -0.94 31.91
N TYR A 57 3.14 -1.84 30.92
CA TYR A 57 3.34 -3.27 31.12
C TYR A 57 4.73 -3.71 30.65
N GLY A 58 5.58 -4.11 31.59
CA GLY A 58 6.98 -4.44 31.38
C GLY A 58 7.96 -3.29 31.66
N LYS A 59 9.22 -3.50 31.26
CA LYS A 59 10.33 -2.60 31.60
C LYS A 59 10.52 -1.51 30.54
N PHE A 60 10.03 -0.31 30.85
CA PHE A 60 10.30 0.90 30.07
C PHE A 60 11.39 1.74 30.73
N THR A 61 12.27 2.33 29.92
CA THR A 61 13.22 3.33 30.43
C THR A 61 12.48 4.64 30.77
N PRO A 62 13.03 5.47 31.66
CA PRO A 62 12.47 6.81 31.91
C PRO A 62 12.40 7.67 30.64
N ALA A 63 13.37 7.51 29.73
CA ALA A 63 13.39 8.22 28.45
C ALA A 63 12.22 7.81 27.54
N GLN A 64 11.95 6.50 27.41
CA GLN A 64 10.81 5.99 26.64
C GLN A 64 9.47 6.48 27.19
N LYS A 65 9.29 6.43 28.53
CA LYS A 65 8.08 6.96 29.17
C LYS A 65 7.92 8.46 28.92
N SER A 66 9.00 9.24 29.02
CA SER A 66 8.97 10.69 28.75
C SER A 66 8.55 10.99 27.32
N ILE A 67 9.08 10.28 26.30
CA ILE A 67 8.71 10.50 24.89
C ILE A 67 7.19 10.35 24.70
N LEU A 68 6.63 9.23 25.18
CA LEU A 68 5.20 8.93 25.02
C LEU A 68 4.31 9.86 25.86
N PHE A 69 4.75 10.22 27.07
CA PHE A 69 4.01 11.15 27.93
C PHE A 69 4.02 12.58 27.36
N ASP A 70 5.18 13.05 26.88
CA ASP A 70 5.33 14.36 26.25
C ASP A 70 4.48 14.45 24.97
N PHE A 71 4.34 13.37 24.21
CA PHE A 71 3.43 13.32 23.06
C PHE A 71 1.97 13.58 23.49
N LEU A 72 1.49 12.89 24.55
CA LEU A 72 0.14 13.10 25.08
C LEU A 72 -0.07 14.53 25.59
N LEU A 73 0.94 15.12 26.25
CA LEU A 73 0.90 16.53 26.63
C LEU A 73 0.81 17.45 25.40
N SER A 74 1.53 17.11 24.33
CA SER A 74 1.61 17.90 23.10
C SER A 74 0.28 18.02 22.35
N LEU A 75 -0.69 17.12 22.59
CA LEU A 75 -2.06 17.20 22.03
C LEU A 75 -2.82 18.44 22.53
N SER A 76 -2.50 18.89 23.74
CA SER A 76 -3.22 19.97 24.44
C SER A 76 -2.39 21.25 24.56
N VAL A 77 -1.09 21.22 24.26
CA VAL A 77 -0.18 22.37 24.38
C VAL A 77 -0.25 23.27 23.14
N ALA A 78 -1.08 24.31 23.21
CA ALA A 78 -0.95 25.54 22.44
C ALA A 78 -0.82 26.71 23.42
N PRO A 79 0.10 27.70 23.22
CA PRO A 79 0.72 28.09 21.96
C PRO A 79 2.26 27.94 21.88
N TYR A 80 2.91 27.18 22.78
CA TYR A 80 4.38 27.24 22.90
C TYR A 80 5.19 26.41 21.88
N ALA A 81 4.58 25.47 21.16
CA ALA A 81 5.27 24.67 20.14
C ALA A 81 5.23 25.37 18.77
N ALA A 82 6.38 25.49 18.11
CA ALA A 82 6.47 26.06 16.77
C ALA A 82 5.64 25.25 15.76
N ALA A 83 4.96 25.92 14.83
CA ALA A 83 4.23 25.26 13.75
C ALA A 83 5.22 24.59 12.76
N PRO A 84 4.91 23.40 12.22
CA PRO A 84 3.75 22.55 12.49
C PRO A 84 3.85 21.91 13.89
N SER A 85 2.73 21.75 14.59
CA SER A 85 2.70 21.17 15.95
C SER A 85 1.72 20.03 16.13
N VAL A 86 1.98 19.18 17.15
CA VAL A 86 1.08 18.08 17.54
C VAL A 86 -0.32 18.60 17.87
N ALA A 87 -0.42 19.75 18.55
CA ALA A 87 -1.70 20.37 18.87
C ALA A 87 -2.47 20.84 17.62
N GLN A 88 -1.77 21.28 16.56
CA GLN A 88 -2.40 21.61 15.28
C GLN A 88 -2.94 20.35 14.60
N TRP A 89 -2.14 19.28 14.56
CA TRP A 89 -2.59 17.98 14.05
C TRP A 89 -3.82 17.45 14.81
N TRP A 90 -3.83 17.54 16.15
CA TRP A 90 -4.96 17.16 16.98
C TRP A 90 -6.21 18.01 16.70
N SER A 91 -6.04 19.32 16.46
CA SER A 91 -7.15 20.23 16.14
C SER A 91 -7.85 19.85 14.83
N SER A 92 -7.13 19.24 13.88
CA SER A 92 -7.75 18.73 12.65
C SER A 92 -8.71 17.57 12.90
N ILE A 93 -8.54 16.78 13.97
CA ILE A 93 -9.51 15.73 14.33
C ILE A 93 -10.84 16.36 14.76
N ASP A 94 -10.78 17.43 15.58
CA ASP A 94 -11.97 18.20 15.96
C ASP A 94 -12.67 18.79 14.72
N GLU A 95 -11.92 19.42 13.82
CA GLU A 95 -12.46 20.09 12.62
C GLU A 95 -13.01 19.12 11.57
N LEU A 96 -12.31 18.02 11.30
CA LEU A 96 -12.67 17.06 10.26
C LEU A 96 -13.81 16.14 10.70
N TYR A 97 -13.85 15.77 11.98
CA TYR A 97 -14.72 14.72 12.51
C TYR A 97 -15.64 15.21 13.64
N LEU A 98 -15.08 15.54 14.81
CA LEU A 98 -15.87 15.64 16.06
C LEU A 98 -16.89 16.80 16.01
N SER A 99 -16.54 17.93 15.40
CA SER A 99 -17.44 19.07 15.23
C SER A 99 -18.65 18.80 14.34
N LYS A 100 -18.58 17.78 13.46
CA LYS A 100 -19.66 17.41 12.54
C LYS A 100 -20.58 16.33 13.09
N ALA A 101 -20.16 15.62 14.13
CA ALA A 101 -20.88 14.52 14.75
C ALA A 101 -21.98 14.96 15.74
N VAL A 102 -22.01 16.23 16.16
CA VAL A 102 -22.87 16.73 17.25
C VAL A 102 -23.68 17.96 16.82
N GLN A 103 -24.94 18.05 17.25
CA GLN A 103 -25.76 19.26 17.14
C GLN A 103 -25.21 20.36 18.07
N THR A 104 -24.88 21.52 17.50
CA THR A 104 -24.39 22.69 18.24
C THR A 104 -25.37 23.10 19.34
N ASN A 105 -24.85 23.30 20.56
CA ASN A 105 -25.61 23.98 21.62
C ASN A 105 -26.00 25.38 21.13
N SER A 106 -27.06 25.97 21.71
CA SER A 106 -27.69 27.26 21.32
C SER A 106 -26.77 28.49 21.24
N ASN A 107 -25.48 28.36 21.57
CA ASN A 107 -24.46 29.41 21.51
C ASN A 107 -23.38 29.19 20.42
N GLY A 108 -23.50 28.17 19.56
CA GLY A 108 -22.66 28.01 18.35
C GLY A 108 -21.16 27.72 18.56
N GLN A 109 -20.70 27.50 19.80
CA GLN A 109 -19.30 27.15 20.10
C GLN A 109 -19.15 25.65 20.37
N SER A 110 -18.43 24.94 19.49
CA SER A 110 -17.97 23.57 19.77
C SER A 110 -16.87 23.62 20.84
N LYS A 111 -17.03 22.88 21.94
CA LYS A 111 -15.99 22.77 22.96
C LYS A 111 -14.84 21.93 22.39
N LYS A 112 -13.65 22.53 22.29
CA LYS A 112 -12.44 21.86 21.80
C LYS A 112 -12.14 20.60 22.62
N THR A 113 -11.84 19.49 21.97
CA THR A 113 -11.57 18.22 22.63
C THR A 113 -10.16 18.23 23.20
N GLN A 114 -10.05 17.92 24.49
CA GLN A 114 -8.80 17.90 25.24
C GLN A 114 -8.52 16.50 25.77
N VAL A 115 -7.32 16.01 25.51
CA VAL A 115 -6.81 14.76 26.08
C VAL A 115 -6.08 15.11 27.37
N LEU A 116 -6.49 14.48 28.47
CA LEU A 116 -5.98 14.75 29.81
C LEU A 116 -5.48 13.47 30.44
N VAL A 117 -4.19 13.37 30.75
CA VAL A 117 -3.67 12.22 31.49
C VAL A 117 -4.19 12.28 32.93
N ALA A 118 -4.99 11.30 33.31
CA ALA A 118 -5.68 11.24 34.60
C ALA A 118 -4.93 10.41 35.63
N SER A 119 -4.31 9.32 35.22
CA SER A 119 -3.56 8.41 36.09
C SER A 119 -2.56 7.60 35.28
N GLN A 120 -1.59 7.00 35.98
CA GLN A 120 -0.70 6.00 35.39
C GLN A 120 -0.36 4.91 36.41
N VAL A 121 -0.20 3.67 35.93
CA VAL A 121 0.23 2.51 36.72
C VAL A 121 1.36 1.81 35.98
N SER A 122 2.29 1.19 36.70
CA SER A 122 3.38 0.41 36.12
C SER A 122 3.40 -1.00 36.69
N ASP A 123 3.38 -1.98 35.79
CA ASP A 123 3.58 -3.39 36.07
C ASP A 123 4.91 -3.85 35.46
N ILE A 124 6.00 -3.58 36.19
CA ILE A 124 7.37 -3.92 35.76
C ILE A 124 7.62 -5.42 35.71
N ASN A 125 6.85 -6.21 36.48
CA ASN A 125 7.06 -7.64 36.65
C ASN A 125 6.25 -8.47 35.64
N CYS A 126 5.44 -7.83 34.79
CA CYS A 126 4.55 -8.47 33.85
C CYS A 126 3.64 -9.49 34.57
N SER A 127 2.69 -9.02 35.38
CA SER A 127 1.85 -9.85 36.26
C SER A 127 1.04 -10.95 35.55
N MET A 128 0.80 -10.83 34.25
CA MET A 128 0.13 -11.84 33.40
C MET A 128 1.11 -12.62 32.51
N GLY A 129 2.43 -12.50 32.74
CA GLY A 129 3.49 -13.06 31.90
C GLY A 129 3.89 -12.14 30.75
N LYS A 130 4.96 -12.51 30.02
CA LYS A 130 5.49 -11.73 28.90
C LYS A 130 4.83 -12.04 27.55
N SER A 131 3.89 -12.97 27.51
CA SER A 131 3.11 -13.29 26.31
C SER A 131 1.64 -13.08 26.62
N LEU A 132 1.02 -12.11 25.93
CA LEU A 132 -0.35 -11.70 26.18
C LEU A 132 -1.27 -12.04 25.00
N THR A 133 -2.47 -12.51 25.31
CA THR A 133 -3.60 -12.55 24.37
C THR A 133 -4.30 -11.18 24.30
N LEU A 134 -5.10 -10.95 23.27
CA LEU A 134 -5.88 -9.69 23.18
C LEU A 134 -6.88 -9.53 24.35
N ALA A 135 -7.43 -10.63 24.85
CA ALA A 135 -8.30 -10.62 26.04
C ALA A 135 -7.55 -10.17 27.30
N GLN A 136 -6.28 -10.57 27.45
CA GLN A 136 -5.44 -10.09 28.56
C GLN A 136 -5.11 -8.61 28.42
N VAL A 137 -4.89 -8.11 27.19
CA VAL A 137 -4.72 -6.66 26.94
C VAL A 137 -5.96 -5.88 27.39
N ALA A 138 -7.16 -6.34 27.05
CA ALA A 138 -8.41 -5.74 27.52
C ALA A 138 -8.55 -5.79 29.06
N ALA A 139 -8.10 -6.88 29.69
CA ALA A 139 -8.07 -6.98 31.15
C ALA A 139 -7.10 -5.98 31.79
N LEU A 140 -5.91 -5.77 31.21
CA LEU A 140 -4.97 -4.74 31.66
C LEU A 140 -5.56 -3.33 31.51
N ALA A 141 -6.26 -3.07 30.41
CA ALA A 141 -6.98 -1.82 30.20
C ALA A 141 -8.04 -1.58 31.31
N ALA A 142 -8.80 -2.61 31.68
CA ALA A 142 -9.74 -2.52 32.79
C ALA A 142 -9.03 -2.25 34.14
N GLN A 143 -7.85 -2.84 34.37
CA GLN A 143 -7.03 -2.58 35.57
C GLN A 143 -6.48 -1.16 35.64
N ALA A 144 -6.37 -0.45 34.50
CA ALA A 144 -6.05 0.98 34.47
C ALA A 144 -7.17 1.86 35.06
N LYS A 145 -8.37 1.30 35.27
CA LYS A 145 -9.57 1.95 35.84
C LYS A 145 -9.93 3.25 35.11
N PRO A 146 -10.14 3.20 33.78
CA PRO A 146 -10.57 4.39 33.03
C PRO A 146 -11.92 4.90 33.55
N LYS A 147 -12.08 6.23 33.54
CA LYS A 147 -13.38 6.86 33.85
C LYS A 147 -14.32 6.70 32.65
N LYS A 148 -15.65 6.70 32.90
CA LYS A 148 -16.66 6.75 31.83
C LYS A 148 -16.38 7.90 30.87
N GLY A 149 -16.41 7.63 29.56
CA GLY A 149 -16.02 8.57 28.50
C GLY A 149 -14.50 8.75 28.34
N GLY A 150 -13.69 7.95 29.03
CA GLY A 150 -12.24 7.97 28.99
C GLY A 150 -11.62 6.81 28.23
N ILE A 151 -10.29 6.86 28.12
CA ILE A 151 -9.46 5.89 27.41
C ILE A 151 -8.48 5.25 28.41
N ALA A 152 -8.42 3.91 28.45
CA ALA A 152 -7.29 3.21 29.04
C ALA A 152 -6.19 3.01 27.98
N LEU A 153 -4.97 3.44 28.26
CA LEU A 153 -3.85 3.34 27.33
C LEU A 153 -2.82 2.33 27.84
N VAL A 154 -2.75 1.16 27.21
CA VAL A 154 -1.85 0.07 27.58
C VAL A 154 -0.61 0.11 26.68
N PHE A 155 0.56 0.26 27.28
CA PHE A 155 1.84 0.16 26.58
C PHE A 155 2.56 -1.12 26.99
N THR A 156 3.00 -1.93 26.02
CA THR A 156 3.83 -3.11 26.29
C THR A 156 5.28 -2.88 25.91
N ALA A 157 6.20 -3.24 26.81
CA ALA A 157 7.64 -3.08 26.61
C ALA A 157 8.16 -3.97 25.47
N GLN A 158 9.37 -3.69 24.98
CA GLN A 158 9.94 -4.34 23.79
C GLN A 158 10.08 -5.86 23.92
N ASP A 159 10.21 -6.38 25.14
CA ASP A 159 10.37 -7.80 25.47
C ASP A 159 9.05 -8.51 25.82
N VAL A 160 7.90 -7.86 25.58
CA VAL A 160 6.56 -8.44 25.78
C VAL A 160 5.95 -8.75 24.42
N THR A 161 5.62 -10.02 24.20
CA THR A 161 4.90 -10.49 23.01
C THR A 161 3.40 -10.33 23.23
N VAL A 162 2.70 -9.84 22.21
CA VAL A 162 1.23 -9.75 22.20
C VAL A 162 0.73 -10.41 20.94
N GLU A 163 -0.37 -11.15 21.06
CA GLU A 163 -1.05 -11.78 19.94
C GLU A 163 -1.22 -10.84 18.73
N GLY A 164 -0.62 -11.20 17.60
CA GLY A 164 -0.69 -10.46 16.34
C GLY A 164 0.28 -9.27 16.21
N PHE A 165 1.04 -8.92 17.25
CA PHE A 165 2.00 -7.82 17.21
C PHE A 165 3.10 -8.06 16.17
N GLY A 166 3.31 -7.10 15.26
CA GLY A 166 4.36 -7.21 14.25
C GLY A 166 4.12 -8.24 13.14
N MET A 167 2.86 -8.65 12.97
CA MET A 167 2.41 -9.49 11.87
C MET A 167 1.27 -8.81 11.09
N SER A 168 0.37 -8.13 11.81
CA SER A 168 -0.81 -7.47 11.23
C SER A 168 -1.22 -6.20 11.96
N ARG A 169 -0.52 -5.85 13.05
CA ARG A 169 -0.86 -4.72 13.92
C ARG A 169 0.33 -4.29 14.74
N CYS A 170 0.42 -2.98 14.93
CA CYS A 170 1.38 -2.32 15.81
C CYS A 170 0.71 -1.78 17.08
N GLY A 171 -0.62 -1.80 17.08
CA GLY A 171 -1.51 -1.43 18.17
C GLY A 171 -2.94 -1.75 17.77
N LEU A 172 -3.87 -1.53 18.70
CA LEU A 172 -5.30 -1.61 18.44
C LEU A 172 -6.04 -0.65 19.37
N HIS A 173 -7.30 -0.36 19.04
CA HIS A 173 -8.24 0.15 20.02
C HIS A 173 -9.47 -0.76 20.11
N GLY A 174 -10.15 -0.68 21.25
CA GLY A 174 -11.38 -1.41 21.51
C GLY A 174 -12.17 -0.71 22.60
N SER A 175 -13.29 -1.29 23.01
CA SER A 175 -14.15 -0.66 24.03
C SER A 175 -14.86 -1.65 24.93
N ASP A 176 -15.28 -1.15 26.08
CA ASP A 176 -16.27 -1.77 26.94
C ASP A 176 -17.50 -0.85 26.98
N ALA A 177 -18.47 -1.17 26.13
CA ALA A 177 -19.72 -0.42 26.01
C ALA A 177 -20.51 -0.38 27.33
N LYS A 178 -20.37 -1.38 28.22
CA LYS A 178 -21.10 -1.41 29.50
C LYS A 178 -20.55 -0.35 30.47
N SER A 179 -19.23 -0.21 30.53
CA SER A 179 -18.58 0.86 31.32
C SER A 179 -18.56 2.20 30.59
N GLY A 180 -18.83 2.21 29.28
CA GLY A 180 -18.75 3.40 28.44
C GLY A 180 -17.32 3.91 28.34
N THR A 181 -16.36 3.00 28.23
CA THR A 181 -14.93 3.30 28.14
C THR A 181 -14.32 2.70 26.89
N ALA A 182 -13.28 3.33 26.37
CA ALA A 182 -12.45 2.78 25.30
C ALA A 182 -11.06 2.43 25.83
N TYR A 183 -10.31 1.63 25.09
CA TYR A 183 -8.91 1.37 25.38
C TYR A 183 -8.09 1.31 24.10
N ILE A 184 -6.82 1.66 24.24
CA ILE A 184 -5.80 1.57 23.21
C ILE A 184 -4.69 0.69 23.74
N TRP A 185 -4.15 -0.17 22.90
CA TRP A 185 -2.88 -0.83 23.13
C TRP A 185 -1.88 -0.48 22.03
N VAL A 186 -0.63 -0.22 22.42
CA VAL A 186 0.51 -0.04 21.51
C VAL A 186 1.70 -0.81 22.05
N GLY A 187 2.30 -1.65 21.20
CA GLY A 187 3.51 -2.41 21.54
C GLY A 187 4.79 -1.68 21.12
N ASN A 188 5.87 -1.87 21.88
CA ASN A 188 7.19 -1.36 21.50
C ASN A 188 7.83 -2.27 20.44
N PRO A 189 8.05 -1.77 19.21
CA PRO A 189 8.45 -2.61 18.08
C PRO A 189 9.95 -2.90 18.03
N ALA A 190 10.77 -2.28 18.89
CA ALA A 190 12.23 -2.23 18.76
C ALA A 190 12.93 -3.58 18.53
N THR A 191 12.38 -4.68 19.06
CA THR A 191 13.01 -6.01 18.96
C THR A 191 12.19 -7.04 18.19
N GLN A 192 10.90 -6.80 17.95
CA GLN A 192 9.99 -7.79 17.37
C GLN A 192 9.68 -7.49 15.90
N CYS A 193 9.39 -6.24 15.57
CA CYS A 193 8.91 -5.84 14.25
C CYS A 193 9.28 -4.39 13.88
N PRO A 194 10.56 -3.98 14.05
CA PRO A 194 10.93 -2.58 13.86
C PRO A 194 10.70 -2.13 12.40
N GLY A 195 10.89 -3.02 11.42
CA GLY A 195 10.64 -2.73 10.01
C GLY A 195 9.17 -2.62 9.60
N GLU A 196 8.22 -2.99 10.45
CA GLU A 196 6.79 -2.80 10.18
C GLU A 196 6.27 -1.63 11.03
N CYS A 197 6.50 -1.71 12.33
CA CYS A 197 5.85 -0.84 13.31
C CYS A 197 6.67 0.39 13.70
N ALA A 198 7.93 0.47 13.27
CA ALA A 198 8.74 1.68 13.38
C ALA A 198 9.21 2.21 12.02
N TRP A 199 8.71 1.67 10.89
CA TRP A 199 8.90 2.32 9.59
C TRP A 199 8.29 3.74 9.63
N PRO A 200 8.99 4.80 9.18
CA PRO A 200 10.19 4.79 8.33
C PRO A 200 11.54 4.87 9.06
N PHE A 201 11.60 4.69 10.38
CA PHE A 201 12.84 4.76 11.18
C PHE A 201 13.65 3.47 11.23
N HIS A 202 13.17 2.42 10.57
CA HIS A 202 13.86 1.16 10.38
C HIS A 202 13.63 0.66 8.97
N GLN A 203 14.53 -0.20 8.47
CA GLN A 203 14.37 -0.79 7.14
C GLN A 203 13.05 -1.57 7.07
N PRO A 204 12.21 -1.31 6.06
CA PRO A 204 10.92 -1.95 5.96
C PRO A 204 11.05 -3.45 5.69
N MET A 205 10.17 -4.26 6.28
CA MET A 205 10.14 -5.70 6.02
C MET A 205 9.73 -6.03 4.57
N TYR A 206 8.88 -5.19 3.97
CA TYR A 206 8.35 -5.34 2.60
C TYR A 206 8.38 -3.99 1.87
N GLY A 207 8.46 -4.00 0.53
CA GLY A 207 8.48 -2.77 -0.28
C GLY A 207 9.89 -2.20 -0.50
N PRO A 208 10.01 -0.98 -1.07
CA PRO A 208 11.30 -0.37 -1.41
C PRO A 208 12.27 -0.31 -0.22
N GLN A 209 13.48 -0.81 -0.40
CA GLN A 209 14.48 -1.00 0.65
C GLN A 209 15.37 0.24 0.85
N GLY A 210 14.74 1.42 0.87
CA GLY A 210 15.43 2.69 1.10
C GLY A 210 16.11 2.77 2.47
N ALA A 211 17.10 3.65 2.60
CA ALA A 211 17.76 3.91 3.87
C ALA A 211 16.74 4.41 4.93
N PRO A 212 16.78 3.90 6.17
CA PRO A 212 15.88 4.36 7.23
C PRO A 212 16.06 5.83 7.55
N LEU A 213 14.96 6.50 7.90
CA LEU A 213 15.00 7.85 8.42
C LEU A 213 15.53 7.88 9.86
N VAL A 214 16.10 9.00 10.27
CA VAL A 214 16.57 9.18 11.65
C VAL A 214 15.38 9.49 12.56
N ALA A 215 15.23 8.69 13.62
CA ALA A 215 14.16 8.79 14.60
C ALA A 215 14.25 10.12 15.41
N PRO A 216 13.16 10.90 15.54
CA PRO A 216 13.22 12.26 16.06
C PRO A 216 13.51 12.39 17.55
N ASN A 217 13.35 11.31 18.33
CA ASN A 217 13.70 11.29 19.74
C ASN A 217 14.86 10.34 20.06
N GLY A 218 15.52 9.80 19.03
CA GLY A 218 16.68 8.91 19.17
C GLY A 218 16.36 7.51 19.69
N ASP A 219 15.09 7.14 19.81
CA ASP A 219 14.63 5.80 20.21
C ASP A 219 13.62 5.30 19.17
N ILE A 220 14.08 4.46 18.25
CA ILE A 220 13.28 3.88 17.14
C ILE A 220 12.00 3.21 17.67
N GLY A 221 12.09 2.52 18.81
CA GLY A 221 10.95 1.85 19.44
C GLY A 221 9.91 2.85 19.93
N ALA A 222 10.32 3.82 20.73
CA ALA A 222 9.41 4.83 21.27
C ALA A 222 8.83 5.74 20.17
N ASP A 223 9.63 6.13 19.18
CA ASP A 223 9.18 6.92 18.04
C ASP A 223 8.19 6.13 17.16
N GLY A 224 8.43 4.83 16.95
CA GLY A 224 7.45 3.90 16.38
C GLY A 224 6.15 3.84 17.17
N MET A 225 6.24 3.72 18.49
CA MET A 225 5.05 3.72 19.36
C MET A 225 4.24 5.01 19.26
N VAL A 226 4.88 6.19 19.11
CA VAL A 226 4.16 7.46 18.93
C VAL A 226 3.34 7.47 17.64
N MET A 227 3.91 7.01 16.52
CA MET A 227 3.17 6.94 15.24
C MET A 227 1.91 6.08 15.37
N ASN A 228 2.05 4.90 15.97
CA ASN A 228 0.96 3.96 16.17
C ASN A 228 -0.07 4.48 17.17
N LEU A 229 0.38 5.12 18.25
CA LEU A 229 -0.50 5.77 19.22
C LEU A 229 -1.32 6.89 18.59
N ALA A 230 -0.71 7.75 17.77
CA ALA A 230 -1.41 8.81 17.07
C ALA A 230 -2.53 8.24 16.16
N SER A 231 -2.21 7.19 15.40
CA SER A 231 -3.17 6.50 14.55
C SER A 231 -4.33 5.91 15.36
N MET A 232 -4.03 5.14 16.42
CA MET A 232 -5.05 4.52 17.28
C MET A 232 -5.87 5.54 18.04
N LEU A 233 -5.28 6.63 18.50
CA LEU A 233 -6.00 7.68 19.22
C LEU A 233 -6.99 8.40 18.31
N ALA A 234 -6.63 8.68 17.06
CA ALA A 234 -7.55 9.24 16.07
C ALA A 234 -8.74 8.31 15.84
N GLY A 235 -8.50 7.02 15.59
CA GLY A 235 -9.55 6.00 15.46
C GLY A 235 -10.46 5.93 16.69
N THR A 236 -9.86 5.82 17.89
CA THR A 236 -10.57 5.70 19.17
C THR A 236 -11.51 6.88 19.44
N VAL A 237 -11.11 8.11 19.14
CA VAL A 237 -11.98 9.27 19.42
C VAL A 237 -13.06 9.45 18.36
N THR A 238 -12.80 9.07 17.11
CA THR A 238 -13.79 9.19 16.02
C THR A 238 -14.70 7.96 15.87
N ASN A 239 -14.32 6.81 16.41
CA ASN A 239 -15.05 5.55 16.28
C ASN A 239 -14.92 4.63 17.53
N PRO A 240 -15.10 5.14 18.76
CA PRO A 240 -14.83 4.39 20.01
C PRO A 240 -15.58 3.05 20.14
N PHE A 241 -16.76 2.92 19.55
CA PHE A 241 -17.64 1.76 19.68
C PHE A 241 -17.96 1.06 18.35
N GLY A 242 -17.21 1.36 17.29
CA GLY A 242 -17.38 0.72 15.98
C GLY A 242 -18.60 1.18 15.17
N ASP A 243 -19.21 2.31 15.55
CA ASP A 243 -20.38 2.89 14.91
C ASP A 243 -20.26 4.40 14.59
N GLY A 244 -19.09 5.00 14.82
CA GLY A 244 -18.78 6.40 14.53
C GLY A 244 -18.32 6.61 13.08
N TYR A 245 -17.05 6.93 12.89
CA TYR A 245 -16.45 7.16 11.57
C TYR A 245 -15.64 5.96 11.07
N TYR A 246 -16.07 5.33 9.98
CA TYR A 246 -15.31 4.24 9.34
C TYR A 246 -15.68 4.01 7.88
N GLN A 247 -14.82 3.27 7.18
CA GLN A 247 -15.03 2.66 5.86
C GLN A 247 -14.84 1.14 5.95
N GLY A 248 -15.60 0.39 5.16
CA GLY A 248 -15.51 -1.07 5.11
C GLY A 248 -16.36 -1.77 6.18
N SER A 249 -16.04 -3.02 6.48
CA SER A 249 -16.75 -3.80 7.51
C SER A 249 -16.44 -3.28 8.91
N ARG A 250 -17.42 -3.34 9.82
CA ARG A 250 -17.24 -3.02 11.24
C ARG A 250 -16.22 -3.91 11.95
N ASP A 251 -15.98 -5.12 11.43
CA ASP A 251 -15.01 -6.06 12.01
C ASP A 251 -13.56 -5.75 11.61
N ALA A 252 -13.36 -4.96 10.55
CA ALA A 252 -12.03 -4.54 10.06
C ALA A 252 -12.10 -3.16 9.38
N PRO A 253 -12.45 -2.09 10.12
CA PRO A 253 -12.68 -0.78 9.53
C PRO A 253 -11.38 -0.06 9.17
N LEU A 254 -11.41 0.71 8.08
CA LEU A 254 -10.49 1.84 7.89
C LEU A 254 -11.08 3.09 8.57
N GLU A 255 -10.27 3.76 9.37
CA GLU A 255 -10.66 4.87 10.24
C GLU A 255 -9.79 6.10 9.95
N ALA A 256 -9.93 7.15 10.76
CA ALA A 256 -9.43 8.48 10.46
C ALA A 256 -7.96 8.54 10.00
N ALA A 257 -7.07 7.77 10.65
CA ALA A 257 -5.67 7.68 10.28
C ALA A 257 -5.34 6.38 9.50
N THR A 258 -6.02 5.26 9.78
CA THR A 258 -5.73 3.97 9.11
C THR A 258 -6.18 3.94 7.65
N ALA A 259 -7.06 4.86 7.24
CA ALA A 259 -7.36 5.13 5.83
C ALA A 259 -6.21 5.84 5.07
N CYS A 260 -5.15 6.27 5.75
CA CYS A 260 -3.98 6.93 5.17
C CYS A 260 -2.67 6.21 5.57
N PRO A 261 -2.54 4.90 5.33
CA PRO A 261 -1.41 4.12 5.82
C PRO A 261 -0.09 4.61 5.21
N GLY A 262 0.91 4.84 6.07
CA GLY A 262 2.26 5.23 5.65
C GLY A 262 2.40 6.65 5.08
N VAL A 263 1.34 7.46 5.10
CA VAL A 263 1.37 8.85 4.62
C VAL A 263 1.71 9.79 5.78
N PHE A 264 2.92 10.35 5.77
CA PHE A 264 3.39 11.28 6.79
C PHE A 264 3.72 12.68 6.24
N GLY A 265 4.03 12.76 4.94
CA GLY A 265 4.35 14.01 4.23
C GLY A 265 3.66 14.09 2.88
N SER A 266 3.80 15.23 2.21
CA SER A 266 3.30 15.41 0.84
C SER A 266 4.08 14.52 -0.14
N GLY A 267 3.39 13.97 -1.14
CA GLY A 267 4.01 13.08 -2.13
C GLY A 267 4.34 11.68 -1.60
N ALA A 268 3.82 11.27 -0.43
CA ALA A 268 4.04 9.92 0.07
C ALA A 268 3.47 8.85 -0.90
N TYR A 269 4.19 7.74 -1.01
CA TYR A 269 3.82 6.55 -1.79
C TYR A 269 4.42 5.30 -1.13
N PRO A 270 4.07 4.07 -1.53
CA PRO A 270 4.64 2.86 -0.91
C PRO A 270 6.18 2.88 -0.90
N GLY A 271 6.79 2.86 0.28
CA GLY A 271 8.24 2.95 0.47
C GLY A 271 8.81 4.36 0.68
N PHE A 272 8.01 5.41 0.51
CA PHE A 272 8.39 6.80 0.76
C PHE A 272 7.37 7.50 1.67
N ALA A 273 7.82 7.92 2.85
CA ALA A 273 6.96 8.54 3.87
C ALA A 273 6.38 9.91 3.47
N GLY A 274 6.86 10.48 2.36
CA GLY A 274 6.56 11.83 1.90
C GLY A 274 7.66 12.83 2.28
N GLU A 275 7.50 14.06 1.81
CA GLU A 275 8.39 15.18 2.16
C GLU A 275 8.26 15.54 3.65
N LEU A 276 9.36 15.41 4.39
CA LEU A 276 9.43 15.63 5.84
C LEU A 276 10.44 16.72 6.19
N LYS A 277 10.25 17.34 7.36
CA LYS A 277 11.26 18.26 7.89
C LYS A 277 12.43 17.48 8.45
N VAL A 278 13.64 18.00 8.25
CA VAL A 278 14.87 17.42 8.81
C VAL A 278 15.44 18.37 9.86
N ASP A 279 15.71 17.84 11.05
CA ASP A 279 16.44 18.54 12.09
C ASP A 279 17.92 18.64 11.70
N GLN A 280 18.44 19.87 11.64
CA GLN A 280 19.80 20.11 11.14
C GLN A 280 20.90 19.61 12.07
N ALA A 281 20.63 19.45 13.38
CA ALA A 281 21.63 19.03 14.35
C ALA A 281 21.75 17.50 14.42
N THR A 282 20.62 16.80 14.27
CA THR A 282 20.52 15.34 14.49
C THR A 282 20.27 14.55 13.22
N GLY A 283 19.84 15.20 12.12
CA GLY A 283 19.37 14.55 10.91
C GLY A 283 17.96 13.94 11.04
N ALA A 284 17.29 14.11 12.18
CA ALA A 284 15.98 13.54 12.45
C ALA A 284 14.88 14.02 11.49
N SER A 285 14.08 13.08 10.99
CA SER A 285 12.91 13.39 10.16
C SER A 285 11.64 13.50 11.01
N TYR A 286 10.88 14.58 10.82
CA TYR A 286 9.67 14.87 11.59
C TYR A 286 8.66 15.71 10.79
N ASN A 287 7.41 15.74 11.24
CA ASN A 287 6.38 16.61 10.67
C ASN A 287 5.61 17.43 11.74
N ALA A 288 5.89 17.23 13.03
CA ALA A 288 5.26 17.97 14.11
C ALA A 288 6.23 18.27 15.27
N ASN A 289 6.19 19.50 15.78
CA ASN A 289 6.84 19.88 17.04
C ASN A 289 5.88 19.67 18.21
N GLY A 290 6.40 19.22 19.35
CA GLY A 290 5.63 19.05 20.57
C GLY A 290 6.25 19.70 21.79
N ALA A 291 5.72 19.34 22.96
CA ALA A 291 6.15 19.80 24.26
C ALA A 291 7.62 19.44 24.52
N ASN A 292 8.27 20.24 25.38
CA ASN A 292 9.64 20.00 25.85
C ASN A 292 10.69 19.88 24.72
N GLY A 293 10.44 20.56 23.58
CA GLY A 293 11.33 20.55 22.42
C GLY A 293 11.33 19.23 21.62
N ARG A 294 10.44 18.30 21.96
CA ARG A 294 10.29 17.02 21.27
C ARG A 294 9.77 17.22 19.85
N LYS A 295 10.17 16.32 18.96
CA LYS A 295 9.71 16.25 17.57
C LYS A 295 9.05 14.90 17.32
N TYR A 296 8.05 14.88 16.45
CA TYR A 296 7.25 13.69 16.19
C TYR A 296 6.93 13.56 14.70
N LEU A 297 6.70 12.32 14.30
CA LEU A 297 6.15 11.97 13.00
C LEU A 297 4.72 11.47 13.22
N LEU A 298 3.73 12.15 12.64
CA LEU A 298 2.31 11.88 12.83
C LEU A 298 1.64 11.49 11.51
N PRO A 299 0.73 10.51 11.50
CA PRO A 299 0.07 10.08 10.28
C PRO A 299 -0.83 11.17 9.71
N ALA A 300 -1.02 11.18 8.40
CA ALA A 300 -2.07 11.97 7.77
C ALA A 300 -3.47 11.49 8.21
N LEU A 301 -4.45 12.38 8.09
CA LEU A 301 -5.84 12.08 8.39
C LEU A 301 -6.66 12.11 7.11
N TYR A 302 -7.62 11.21 6.97
CA TYR A 302 -8.58 11.28 5.88
C TYR A 302 -9.51 12.48 6.06
N ASN A 303 -9.98 13.09 4.98
CA ASN A 303 -10.98 14.15 5.03
C ASN A 303 -12.28 13.66 4.40
N PRO A 304 -13.29 13.32 5.23
CA PRO A 304 -14.58 12.84 4.74
C PRO A 304 -15.30 13.81 3.81
N SER A 305 -15.05 15.12 3.95
CA SER A 305 -15.74 16.15 3.18
C SER A 305 -15.16 16.35 1.79
N THR A 306 -13.89 16.00 1.59
CA THR A 306 -13.20 16.18 0.29
C THR A 306 -12.75 14.86 -0.34
N ALA A 307 -13.04 13.73 0.31
CA ALA A 307 -12.58 12.40 -0.12
C ALA A 307 -11.04 12.31 -0.29
N ALA A 308 -10.28 13.08 0.48
CA ALA A 308 -8.85 13.26 0.25
C ALA A 308 -8.04 13.10 1.52
N VAL A 309 -6.76 12.76 1.37
CA VAL A 309 -5.79 12.76 2.48
C VAL A 309 -5.48 14.20 2.86
N SER A 310 -5.66 14.55 4.13
CA SER A 310 -5.33 15.87 4.68
C SER A 310 -4.05 15.81 5.50
N LEU A 311 -3.03 16.47 4.98
CA LEU A 311 -1.81 16.82 5.70
C LEU A 311 -2.08 18.16 6.40
N SER A 312 -2.25 18.14 7.71
CA SER A 312 -2.77 19.25 8.53
C SER A 312 -1.83 20.47 8.67
N LEU A 313 -0.92 20.69 7.71
CA LEU A 313 0.21 21.62 7.84
C LEU A 313 0.20 22.82 6.88
N VAL A 314 -0.88 23.05 6.12
CA VAL A 314 -1.04 24.27 5.30
C VAL A 314 -2.15 25.13 5.89
N GLN A 315 -1.81 26.38 6.24
CA GLN A 315 -2.76 27.38 6.76
C GLN A 315 -3.98 27.47 5.83
N LEU A 316 -5.17 27.27 6.41
CA LEU A 316 -6.46 27.66 5.84
C LEU A 316 -6.54 29.19 5.70
N SER A 317 -5.85 29.77 4.71
CA SER A 317 -6.21 31.10 4.22
C SER A 317 -7.40 30.94 3.27
N MET A 318 -8.49 31.68 3.53
CA MET A 318 -9.71 31.68 2.73
C MET A 318 -9.42 31.92 1.23
N GLY A 319 -9.30 30.81 0.51
CA GLY A 319 -9.13 30.74 -0.94
C GLY A 319 -9.62 29.40 -1.47
N SER A 320 -10.53 28.73 -0.75
CA SER A 320 -11.05 27.39 -1.04
C SER A 320 -11.93 27.35 -2.30
N ARG A 321 -11.28 27.49 -3.47
CA ARG A 321 -11.73 27.00 -4.78
C ARG A 321 -10.57 26.60 -5.72
N ARG A 322 -9.34 26.40 -5.22
CA ARG A 322 -8.18 26.01 -6.04
C ARG A 322 -7.21 25.03 -5.37
N LEU A 323 -7.70 23.93 -4.82
CA LEU A 323 -6.84 22.79 -4.45
C LEU A 323 -7.44 21.46 -4.92
N MET A 324 -7.75 21.44 -6.21
CA MET A 324 -7.48 20.31 -7.11
C MET A 324 -6.96 20.92 -8.42
N GLU A 325 -6.01 21.86 -8.29
CA GLU A 325 -5.08 22.09 -9.39
C GLU A 325 -4.10 20.93 -9.27
N LEU A 326 -4.18 20.03 -10.26
CA LEU A 326 -3.40 18.81 -10.43
C LEU A 326 -2.10 18.85 -9.60
N TYR A 327 -1.98 18.00 -8.57
CA TYR A 327 -0.66 17.50 -8.25
C TYR A 327 -0.23 16.70 -9.47
N ILE A 328 0.42 17.38 -10.40
CA ILE A 328 1.34 16.79 -11.34
C ILE A 328 2.54 16.47 -10.45
N PRO A 329 2.82 15.19 -10.14
CA PRO A 329 4.03 14.88 -9.39
C PRO A 329 5.20 15.56 -10.11
N PRO A 330 6.17 16.17 -9.39
CA PRO A 330 7.34 16.72 -10.05
C PRO A 330 7.94 15.62 -10.94
N ALA A 331 8.61 15.98 -12.03
CA ALA A 331 9.03 15.02 -13.06
C ALA A 331 9.87 13.83 -12.52
N SER A 332 10.44 13.95 -11.30
CA SER A 332 11.14 12.90 -10.56
C SER A 332 10.25 11.83 -9.90
N ASP A 333 8.96 12.11 -9.71
CA ASP A 333 8.02 11.30 -8.90
C ASP A 333 6.98 10.57 -9.77
N GLN A 334 7.07 10.68 -11.09
CA GLN A 334 6.25 9.94 -12.05
C GLN A 334 7.04 8.78 -12.63
N LEU A 335 6.36 7.66 -12.92
CA LEU A 335 6.91 6.64 -13.79
C LEU A 335 7.17 7.27 -15.16
N THR A 336 8.44 7.47 -15.46
CA THR A 336 8.93 8.20 -16.63
C THR A 336 9.83 7.30 -17.46
N TYR A 337 10.01 7.68 -18.73
CA TYR A 337 10.97 7.01 -19.60
C TYR A 337 12.35 7.63 -19.39
N HIS A 338 13.33 6.82 -19.00
CA HIS A 338 14.71 7.23 -18.76
C HIS A 338 15.59 7.08 -20.01
N HIS A 339 14.96 6.99 -21.19
CA HIS A 339 15.62 6.90 -22.50
C HIS A 339 16.52 5.67 -22.68
N GLY A 340 16.39 4.65 -21.84
CA GLY A 340 17.04 3.35 -22.03
C GLY A 340 16.21 2.40 -22.88
N SER A 341 16.39 1.11 -22.67
CA SER A 341 15.90 0.10 -23.60
C SER A 341 14.47 -0.35 -23.28
N VAL A 342 13.75 -0.78 -24.32
CA VAL A 342 12.49 -1.55 -24.21
C VAL A 342 12.56 -2.78 -25.11
N LEU A 343 11.84 -3.85 -24.77
CA LEU A 343 11.70 -5.00 -25.67
C LEU A 343 10.64 -4.69 -26.73
N SER A 344 10.93 -4.95 -28.00
CA SER A 344 10.04 -4.68 -29.13
C SER A 344 10.27 -5.66 -30.27
N GLY A 345 9.33 -5.72 -31.22
CA GLY A 345 9.38 -6.66 -32.34
C GLY A 345 8.91 -8.06 -31.91
N ASP A 346 9.54 -9.10 -32.46
CA ASP A 346 9.25 -10.48 -32.07
C ASP A 346 10.07 -10.85 -30.82
N ILE A 347 9.38 -11.06 -29.70
CA ILE A 347 9.98 -11.44 -28.41
C ILE A 347 9.81 -12.96 -28.24
N PRO A 348 10.88 -13.76 -28.44
CA PRO A 348 10.83 -15.19 -28.16
C PRO A 348 10.82 -15.44 -26.65
N VAL A 349 9.90 -16.29 -26.21
CA VAL A 349 9.71 -16.67 -24.81
C VAL A 349 9.93 -18.16 -24.67
N SER A 350 10.90 -18.54 -23.84
CA SER A 350 11.20 -19.94 -23.53
C SER A 350 10.87 -20.23 -22.07
N ILE A 351 10.28 -21.38 -21.77
CA ILE A 351 9.83 -21.71 -20.41
C ILE A 351 10.63 -22.88 -19.83
N LEU A 352 11.03 -22.76 -18.57
CA LEU A 352 11.55 -23.83 -17.74
C LEU A 352 10.61 -24.09 -16.55
N TRP A 353 10.10 -25.32 -16.49
CA TRP A 353 9.30 -25.83 -15.38
C TRP A 353 10.22 -26.55 -14.38
N TYR A 354 10.47 -25.95 -13.22
CA TYR A 354 11.35 -26.51 -12.20
C TYR A 354 10.54 -27.14 -11.06
N GLY A 355 10.47 -28.47 -11.02
CA GLY A 355 9.63 -29.24 -10.11
C GLY A 355 8.43 -29.91 -10.80
N LYS A 356 7.44 -30.34 -10.02
CA LYS A 356 6.38 -31.26 -10.48
C LYS A 356 5.09 -30.53 -10.83
N PHE A 357 5.14 -29.72 -11.88
CA PHE A 357 3.94 -29.08 -12.42
C PHE A 357 3.01 -30.10 -13.07
N THR A 358 1.71 -29.96 -12.84
CA THR A 358 0.72 -30.76 -13.56
C THR A 358 0.56 -30.26 -15.00
N PRO A 359 0.14 -31.11 -15.96
CA PRO A 359 -0.16 -30.67 -17.32
C PRO A 359 -1.20 -29.53 -17.36
N THR A 360 -2.16 -29.54 -16.42
CA THR A 360 -3.16 -28.48 -16.29
C THR A 360 -2.51 -27.14 -15.92
N GLN A 361 -1.65 -27.11 -14.90
CA GLN A 361 -0.93 -25.89 -14.48
C GLN A 361 -0.05 -25.36 -15.61
N MET A 362 0.73 -26.23 -16.27
CA MET A 362 1.54 -25.84 -17.43
C MET A 362 0.68 -25.23 -18.53
N SER A 363 -0.47 -25.85 -18.86
CA SER A 363 -1.38 -25.37 -19.91
C SER A 363 -1.99 -24.00 -19.58
N ILE A 364 -2.37 -23.74 -18.32
CA ILE A 364 -2.94 -22.45 -17.89
C ILE A 364 -1.94 -21.32 -18.15
N ILE A 365 -0.69 -21.52 -17.74
CA ILE A 365 0.35 -20.49 -17.87
C ILE A 365 0.81 -20.35 -19.34
N ALA A 366 1.01 -21.45 -20.06
CA ALA A 366 1.38 -21.40 -21.48
C ALA A 366 0.28 -20.74 -22.33
N ASP A 367 -1.00 -21.04 -22.06
CA ASP A 367 -2.13 -20.39 -22.72
C ASP A 367 -2.16 -18.89 -22.43
N PHE A 368 -1.80 -18.44 -21.22
CA PHE A 368 -1.68 -17.02 -20.90
C PHE A 368 -0.61 -16.35 -21.78
N VAL A 369 0.59 -16.93 -21.90
CA VAL A 369 1.67 -16.40 -22.75
C VAL A 369 1.21 -16.28 -24.21
N VAL A 370 0.55 -17.32 -24.74
CA VAL A 370 -0.03 -17.28 -26.08
C VAL A 370 -1.13 -16.22 -26.20
N SER A 371 -1.88 -15.96 -25.14
CA SER A 371 -2.98 -14.98 -25.13
C SER A 371 -2.55 -13.53 -25.24
N LEU A 372 -1.28 -13.21 -24.92
CA LEU A 372 -0.75 -11.84 -24.98
C LEU A 372 -0.86 -11.25 -26.39
N THR A 373 -0.52 -12.03 -27.42
CA THR A 373 -0.56 -11.55 -28.82
C THR A 373 -1.12 -12.57 -29.83
N GLY A 374 -1.35 -13.82 -29.42
CA GLY A 374 -1.72 -14.93 -30.30
C GLY A 374 -3.20 -15.31 -30.31
N ALA A 375 -4.07 -14.57 -29.62
CA ALA A 375 -5.50 -14.90 -29.47
C ALA A 375 -6.44 -13.78 -29.95
N PRO A 376 -6.41 -13.38 -31.25
CA PRO A 376 -7.17 -12.24 -31.76
C PRO A 376 -8.70 -12.40 -31.67
N ASN A 377 -9.20 -13.64 -31.55
CA ASN A 377 -10.62 -13.96 -31.48
C ASN A 377 -11.13 -14.16 -30.04
N ALA A 378 -10.32 -13.86 -29.02
CA ALA A 378 -10.76 -13.95 -27.63
C ALA A 378 -11.88 -12.94 -27.32
N ALA A 379 -12.83 -13.33 -26.47
CA ALA A 379 -13.90 -12.44 -26.02
C ALA A 379 -13.32 -11.22 -25.26
N THR A 380 -13.97 -10.07 -25.40
CA THR A 380 -13.56 -8.85 -24.69
C THR A 380 -14.26 -8.74 -23.32
N PRO A 381 -13.62 -8.23 -22.27
CA PRO A 381 -12.21 -7.79 -22.21
C PRO A 381 -11.23 -8.97 -22.37
N SER A 382 -10.09 -8.78 -23.05
CA SER A 382 -9.14 -9.86 -23.37
C SER A 382 -7.71 -9.59 -22.90
N VAL A 383 -6.92 -10.66 -22.76
CA VAL A 383 -5.48 -10.57 -22.45
C VAL A 383 -4.74 -9.74 -23.51
N GLY A 384 -5.12 -9.91 -24.78
CA GLY A 384 -4.55 -9.12 -25.89
C GLY A 384 -4.90 -7.63 -25.82
N GLN A 385 -6.06 -7.26 -25.28
CA GLN A 385 -6.40 -5.85 -25.03
C GLN A 385 -5.53 -5.26 -23.92
N TRP A 386 -5.28 -6.02 -22.86
CA TRP A 386 -4.36 -5.60 -21.79
C TRP A 386 -2.92 -5.44 -22.30
N TRP A 387 -2.44 -6.37 -23.13
CA TRP A 387 -1.16 -6.21 -23.82
C TRP A 387 -1.13 -4.97 -24.73
N GLY A 388 -2.21 -4.72 -25.47
CA GLY A 388 -2.35 -3.53 -26.32
C GLY A 388 -2.22 -2.22 -25.53
N THR A 389 -2.63 -2.19 -24.27
CA THR A 389 -2.40 -1.04 -23.37
C THR A 389 -0.91 -0.84 -23.09
N ILE A 390 -0.13 -1.91 -22.88
CA ILE A 390 1.34 -1.81 -22.72
C ILE A 390 1.98 -1.24 -23.98
N GLU A 391 1.60 -1.78 -25.14
CA GLU A 391 2.12 -1.32 -26.44
C GLU A 391 1.81 0.17 -26.67
N GLN A 392 0.58 0.59 -26.38
CA GLN A 392 0.14 1.97 -26.53
C GLN A 392 0.86 2.92 -25.56
N LEU A 393 0.92 2.59 -24.27
CA LEU A 393 1.44 3.49 -23.23
C LEU A 393 2.96 3.58 -23.22
N TYR A 394 3.65 2.48 -23.53
CA TYR A 394 5.08 2.35 -23.26
C TYR A 394 5.93 2.11 -24.51
N LEU A 395 5.51 1.22 -25.40
CA LEU A 395 6.38 0.75 -26.49
C LEU A 395 6.33 1.65 -27.73
N SER A 396 5.15 2.17 -28.07
CA SER A 396 4.89 2.92 -29.31
C SER A 396 5.79 4.14 -29.52
N ASN A 397 6.19 4.82 -28.43
CA ASN A 397 7.05 6.01 -28.47
C ASN A 397 8.52 5.73 -28.15
N ALA A 398 8.81 4.59 -27.53
CA ALA A 398 10.15 4.22 -27.07
C ALA A 398 10.91 3.35 -28.09
N ALA A 399 10.20 2.53 -28.88
CA ALA A 399 10.78 1.67 -29.88
C ALA A 399 11.23 2.48 -31.12
N THR A 400 12.53 2.71 -31.27
CA THR A 400 13.08 3.36 -32.47
C THR A 400 12.85 2.47 -33.71
N ASN A 401 12.04 2.93 -34.67
CA ASN A 401 11.89 2.40 -36.03
C ASN A 401 11.10 1.10 -36.28
N SER A 402 10.29 0.59 -35.35
CA SER A 402 9.42 -0.56 -35.65
C SER A 402 8.02 -0.13 -36.08
N GLN A 403 7.70 -0.22 -37.39
CA GLN A 403 6.33 -0.12 -37.91
C GLN A 403 5.47 -1.36 -37.58
N THR A 404 6.06 -2.39 -36.98
CA THR A 404 5.41 -3.66 -36.65
C THR A 404 5.10 -3.73 -35.16
N SER A 405 3.88 -4.16 -34.84
CA SER A 405 3.45 -4.41 -33.45
C SER A 405 4.35 -5.43 -32.76
N THR A 406 4.57 -5.24 -31.47
CA THR A 406 5.39 -6.15 -30.65
C THR A 406 4.63 -7.44 -30.39
N ARG A 407 5.23 -8.59 -30.72
CA ARG A 407 4.63 -9.92 -30.61
C ARG A 407 5.38 -10.78 -29.61
N VAL A 408 4.63 -11.47 -28.76
CA VAL A 408 5.17 -12.47 -27.83
C VAL A 408 5.01 -13.84 -28.46
N LEU A 409 6.13 -14.54 -28.64
CA LEU A 409 6.18 -15.84 -29.32
C LEU A 409 6.68 -16.90 -28.36
N LEU A 410 5.79 -17.81 -27.97
CA LEU A 410 6.19 -19.00 -27.20
C LEU A 410 7.07 -19.89 -28.09
N ASP A 411 8.32 -20.10 -27.68
CA ASP A 411 9.35 -20.87 -28.39
C ASP A 411 9.45 -22.27 -27.77
N GLU A 412 10.43 -22.51 -26.91
CA GLU A 412 10.70 -23.81 -26.28
C GLU A 412 10.12 -23.90 -24.86
N GLN A 413 9.73 -25.12 -24.46
CA GLN A 413 9.42 -25.44 -23.06
C GLN A 413 10.23 -26.65 -22.61
N VAL A 414 10.91 -26.53 -21.48
CA VAL A 414 11.72 -27.59 -20.86
C VAL A 414 11.26 -27.85 -19.44
N SER A 415 11.40 -29.09 -18.97
CA SER A 415 11.04 -29.48 -17.61
C SER A 415 12.23 -30.07 -16.87
N ASP A 416 12.41 -29.64 -15.62
CA ASP A 416 13.37 -30.17 -14.65
C ASP A 416 12.59 -30.68 -13.42
N GLU A 417 11.88 -31.80 -13.60
CA GLU A 417 11.04 -32.40 -12.54
C GLU A 417 11.87 -32.92 -11.36
N GLN A 418 13.14 -33.25 -11.60
CA GLN A 418 14.04 -33.77 -10.58
C GLN A 418 14.65 -32.68 -9.71
N CYS A 419 14.39 -31.40 -10.03
CA CYS A 419 14.98 -30.25 -9.37
C CYS A 419 16.51 -30.37 -9.33
N SER A 420 17.18 -30.28 -10.49
CA SER A 420 18.62 -30.57 -10.63
C SER A 420 19.56 -29.77 -9.73
N LEU A 421 19.12 -28.63 -9.17
CA LEU A 421 19.84 -27.79 -8.21
C LEU A 421 19.33 -27.92 -6.77
N GLY A 422 18.42 -28.87 -6.51
CA GLY A 422 17.72 -29.05 -5.24
C GLY A 422 16.43 -28.24 -5.13
N LYS A 423 15.68 -28.44 -4.03
CA LYS A 423 14.40 -27.75 -3.76
C LYS A 423 14.54 -26.45 -2.96
N SER A 424 15.77 -25.98 -2.78
CA SER A 424 16.06 -24.73 -2.07
C SER A 424 17.07 -23.96 -2.90
N LEU A 425 16.61 -22.85 -3.49
CA LEU A 425 17.35 -22.10 -4.50
C LEU A 425 17.69 -20.69 -4.01
N THR A 426 18.90 -20.22 -4.32
CA THR A 426 19.27 -18.81 -4.26
C THR A 426 18.84 -18.08 -5.53
N LEU A 427 18.81 -16.74 -5.50
CA LEU A 427 18.52 -15.97 -6.73
C LEU A 427 19.58 -16.19 -7.83
N ALA A 428 20.84 -16.40 -7.47
CA ALA A 428 21.88 -16.73 -8.44
C ALA A 428 21.64 -18.09 -9.13
N GLN A 429 21.04 -19.05 -8.42
CA GLN A 429 20.64 -20.33 -9.02
C GLN A 429 19.43 -20.16 -9.94
N ILE A 430 18.53 -19.21 -9.68
CA ILE A 430 17.47 -18.84 -10.62
C ILE A 430 18.07 -18.27 -11.92
N ASP A 431 19.04 -17.36 -11.82
CA ASP A 431 19.75 -16.82 -12.98
C ASP A 431 20.45 -17.94 -13.78
N GLN A 432 21.05 -18.91 -13.07
CA GLN A 432 21.64 -20.11 -13.66
C GLN A 432 20.60 -20.97 -14.41
N LEU A 433 19.41 -21.16 -13.84
CA LEU A 433 18.34 -21.92 -14.49
C LEU A 433 17.83 -21.19 -15.74
N ALA A 434 17.65 -19.87 -15.68
CA ALA A 434 17.24 -19.06 -16.82
C ALA A 434 18.25 -19.16 -17.99
N ALA A 435 19.56 -19.11 -17.68
CA ALA A 435 20.61 -19.24 -18.69
C ALA A 435 20.62 -20.62 -19.38
N ARG A 436 20.14 -21.69 -18.72
CA ARG A 436 20.09 -23.05 -19.31
C ARG A 436 19.02 -23.21 -20.39
N VAL A 437 18.00 -22.35 -20.39
CA VAL A 437 16.88 -22.43 -21.34
C VAL A 437 17.32 -22.03 -22.77
N GLY A 438 18.49 -21.39 -22.91
CA GLY A 438 19.06 -21.09 -24.23
C GLY A 438 18.32 -19.96 -24.97
N THR A 439 17.72 -19.03 -24.23
CA THR A 439 16.96 -17.89 -24.78
C THR A 439 17.80 -17.05 -25.74
N LYS A 440 17.21 -16.74 -26.90
CA LYS A 440 17.84 -15.93 -27.94
C LYS A 440 17.97 -14.47 -27.50
N ARG A 441 18.93 -13.74 -28.06
CA ARG A 441 19.07 -12.29 -27.87
C ARG A 441 17.75 -11.58 -28.19
N GLY A 442 17.32 -10.69 -27.28
CA GLY A 442 16.02 -10.02 -27.34
C GLY A 442 14.85 -10.84 -26.77
N GLY A 443 15.10 -12.05 -26.27
CA GLY A 443 14.09 -12.93 -25.70
C GLY A 443 13.99 -12.88 -24.17
N VAL A 444 12.99 -13.62 -23.66
CA VAL A 444 12.69 -13.78 -22.24
C VAL A 444 12.72 -15.26 -21.86
N ALA A 445 13.54 -15.63 -20.86
CA ALA A 445 13.47 -16.93 -20.21
C ALA A 445 12.48 -16.87 -19.04
N LEU A 446 11.44 -17.72 -19.03
CA LEU A 446 10.53 -17.86 -17.90
C LEU A 446 10.94 -19.08 -17.07
N VAL A 447 11.19 -18.89 -15.78
CA VAL A 447 11.47 -19.96 -14.82
C VAL A 447 10.31 -20.04 -13.84
N PHE A 448 9.59 -21.16 -13.84
CA PHE A 448 8.53 -21.42 -12.86
C PHE A 448 9.02 -22.45 -11.86
N THR A 449 8.89 -22.14 -10.56
CA THR A 449 9.22 -23.10 -9.50
C THR A 449 7.95 -23.63 -8.85
N ASP A 450 7.89 -24.95 -8.71
CA ASP A 450 6.74 -25.68 -8.15
C ASP A 450 6.49 -25.34 -6.66
N GLU A 451 5.31 -25.67 -6.14
CA GLU A 451 4.85 -25.30 -4.79
C GLU A 451 5.72 -25.87 -3.66
N ASP A 452 6.46 -26.95 -3.94
CA ASP A 452 7.39 -27.62 -3.03
C ASP A 452 8.85 -27.08 -3.14
N VAL A 453 9.09 -26.05 -3.95
CA VAL A 453 10.43 -25.44 -4.12
C VAL A 453 10.49 -24.12 -3.37
N THR A 454 11.48 -24.00 -2.49
CA THR A 454 11.79 -22.78 -1.76
C THR A 454 12.80 -21.96 -2.55
N VAL A 455 12.59 -20.65 -2.63
CA VAL A 455 13.52 -19.73 -3.28
C VAL A 455 13.78 -18.57 -2.33
N GLU A 456 15.03 -18.09 -2.30
CA GLU A 456 15.45 -16.93 -1.51
C GLU A 456 14.50 -15.73 -1.70
N GLY A 457 13.91 -15.28 -0.58
CA GLY A 457 12.99 -14.14 -0.56
C GLY A 457 11.56 -14.44 -1.04
N PHE A 458 11.27 -15.64 -1.55
CA PHE A 458 9.91 -16.05 -1.92
C PHE A 458 9.00 -16.03 -0.69
N CYS A 459 7.77 -15.56 -0.84
CA CYS A 459 6.78 -15.49 0.24
C CYS A 459 7.17 -14.59 1.44
N SER A 460 8.22 -13.79 1.30
CA SER A 460 8.69 -12.88 2.35
C SER A 460 9.05 -11.51 1.81
N SER A 461 9.55 -11.41 0.58
CA SER A 461 9.83 -10.12 -0.05
C SER A 461 9.30 -10.03 -1.48
N ARG A 462 8.99 -11.18 -2.09
CA ARG A 462 8.61 -11.26 -3.50
C ARG A 462 7.84 -12.53 -3.82
N CYS A 463 7.09 -12.47 -4.91
CA CYS A 463 6.41 -13.62 -5.52
C CYS A 463 7.04 -14.05 -6.86
N GLY A 464 7.90 -13.17 -7.40
CA GLY A 464 8.65 -13.34 -8.62
C GLY A 464 9.68 -12.23 -8.76
N LYS A 465 10.52 -12.32 -9.79
CA LYS A 465 11.54 -11.33 -10.12
C LYS A 465 11.78 -11.38 -11.62
N HIS A 466 12.07 -10.24 -12.24
CA HIS A 466 12.71 -10.21 -13.54
C HIS A 466 14.15 -9.72 -13.44
N GLY A 467 14.98 -10.09 -14.41
CA GLY A 467 16.38 -9.72 -14.49
C GLY A 467 16.90 -9.85 -15.91
N SER A 468 18.17 -9.53 -16.11
CA SER A 468 18.77 -9.53 -17.44
C SER A 468 20.25 -9.86 -17.42
N ASP A 469 20.72 -10.38 -18.55
CA ASP A 469 22.13 -10.45 -18.90
C ASP A 469 22.34 -9.52 -20.09
N ALA A 470 22.80 -8.30 -19.79
CA ALA A 470 23.06 -7.27 -20.80
C ALA A 470 24.14 -7.69 -21.81
N SER A 471 25.08 -8.57 -21.42
CA SER A 471 26.13 -9.06 -22.31
C SER A 471 25.59 -10.05 -23.35
N ALA A 472 24.69 -10.93 -22.94
CA ALA A 472 23.95 -11.82 -23.82
C ALA A 472 22.79 -11.11 -24.55
N GLY A 473 22.35 -9.95 -24.04
CA GLY A 473 21.16 -9.24 -24.49
C GLY A 473 19.90 -10.06 -24.28
N THR A 474 19.81 -10.76 -23.13
CA THR A 474 18.67 -11.62 -22.77
C THR A 474 18.06 -11.15 -21.45
N THR A 475 16.78 -11.46 -21.28
CA THR A 475 16.05 -11.17 -20.04
C THR A 475 15.48 -12.47 -19.48
N HIS A 476 15.16 -12.47 -18.20
CA HIS A 476 14.49 -13.60 -17.57
C HIS A 476 13.47 -13.14 -16.54
N ILE A 477 12.48 -13.99 -16.29
CA ILE A 477 11.48 -13.83 -15.25
C ILE A 477 11.44 -15.13 -14.46
N TRP A 478 11.42 -15.04 -13.14
CA TRP A 478 11.05 -16.13 -12.27
C TRP A 478 9.74 -15.84 -11.55
N VAL A 479 8.89 -16.85 -11.43
CA VAL A 479 7.67 -16.82 -10.62
C VAL A 479 7.55 -18.13 -9.83
N GLY A 480 7.28 -18.02 -8.53
CA GLY A 480 7.07 -19.18 -7.66
C GLY A 480 5.59 -19.53 -7.48
N ASN A 481 5.27 -20.82 -7.44
CA ASN A 481 3.94 -21.30 -7.06
C ASN A 481 3.75 -21.16 -5.54
N SER A 482 2.84 -20.28 -5.14
CA SER A 482 2.65 -19.93 -3.72
C SER A 482 1.65 -20.78 -2.98
N ALA A 483 0.98 -21.73 -3.66
CA ALA A 483 -0.17 -22.47 -3.14
C ALA A 483 0.03 -23.07 -1.74
N LYS A 484 1.23 -23.64 -1.46
CA LYS A 484 1.57 -24.22 -0.15
C LYS A 484 2.26 -23.27 0.82
N GLN A 485 2.98 -22.26 0.32
CA GLN A 485 3.91 -21.47 1.15
C GLN A 485 3.28 -20.15 1.63
N CYS A 486 2.61 -19.41 0.73
CA CYS A 486 2.03 -18.11 1.03
C CYS A 486 0.87 -17.74 0.09
N PRO A 487 -0.17 -18.59 -0.02
CA PRO A 487 -1.25 -18.35 -0.98
C PRO A 487 -1.92 -16.99 -0.73
N GLY A 488 -2.08 -16.59 0.53
CA GLY A 488 -2.61 -15.28 0.91
C GLY A 488 -1.79 -14.05 0.51
N GLN A 489 -0.54 -14.21 0.09
CA GLN A 489 0.30 -13.09 -0.33
C GLN A 489 0.45 -13.07 -1.85
N CYS A 490 0.82 -14.20 -2.45
CA CYS A 490 1.19 -14.27 -3.85
C CYS A 490 0.08 -14.83 -4.77
N ALA A 491 -1.01 -15.31 -4.19
CA ALA A 491 -2.23 -15.70 -4.91
C ALA A 491 -3.46 -14.92 -4.42
N TRP A 492 -3.30 -13.87 -3.61
CA TRP A 492 -4.38 -12.91 -3.35
C TRP A 492 -4.82 -12.29 -4.69
N PRO A 493 -6.14 -12.18 -4.99
CA PRO A 493 -7.29 -12.34 -4.09
C PRO A 493 -7.94 -13.73 -4.02
N PHE A 494 -7.31 -14.78 -4.56
CA PHE A 494 -7.85 -16.15 -4.58
C PHE A 494 -7.62 -16.96 -3.30
N ALA A 495 -6.87 -16.40 -2.36
CA ALA A 495 -6.64 -16.98 -1.06
C ALA A 495 -6.71 -15.90 0.03
N GLN A 496 -6.99 -16.35 1.26
CA GLN A 496 -7.16 -15.48 2.40
C GLN A 496 -5.89 -14.66 2.65
N PRO A 497 -5.93 -13.32 2.62
CA PRO A 497 -4.73 -12.53 2.82
C PRO A 497 -4.20 -12.68 4.25
N VAL A 498 -2.86 -12.71 4.38
CA VAL A 498 -2.19 -12.84 5.69
C VAL A 498 -2.45 -11.60 6.58
N TYR A 499 -2.68 -10.44 5.96
CA TYR A 499 -2.96 -9.16 6.61
C TYR A 499 -4.02 -8.36 5.82
N GLY A 500 -4.64 -7.35 6.45
CA GLY A 500 -5.70 -6.54 5.83
C GLY A 500 -7.10 -7.16 5.93
N PRO A 501 -8.11 -6.58 5.26
CA PRO A 501 -9.50 -7.03 5.33
C PRO A 501 -9.66 -8.54 5.05
N GLN A 502 -10.28 -9.24 5.99
CA GLN A 502 -10.42 -10.69 5.97
C GLN A 502 -11.72 -11.14 5.26
N GLY A 503 -11.96 -10.61 4.06
CA GLY A 503 -13.09 -11.01 3.22
C GLY A 503 -12.96 -12.43 2.68
N THR A 504 -14.08 -13.00 2.21
CA THR A 504 -14.07 -14.30 1.52
C THR A 504 -13.18 -14.22 0.26
N PRO A 505 -12.23 -15.15 0.06
CA PRO A 505 -11.39 -15.16 -1.14
C PRO A 505 -12.22 -15.30 -2.41
N LEU A 506 -11.75 -14.69 -3.49
CA LEU A 506 -12.37 -14.83 -4.80
C LEU A 506 -12.14 -16.24 -5.35
N VAL A 507 -13.08 -16.71 -6.16
CA VAL A 507 -12.93 -18.00 -6.84
C VAL A 507 -11.96 -17.84 -8.02
N ALA A 508 -10.93 -18.68 -8.05
CA ALA A 508 -9.87 -18.65 -9.05
C ALA A 508 -10.39 -19.05 -10.45
N PRO A 509 -10.05 -18.31 -11.52
CA PRO A 509 -10.68 -18.46 -12.84
C PRO A 509 -10.37 -19.75 -13.59
N ASN A 510 -9.29 -20.43 -13.26
CA ASN A 510 -8.95 -21.73 -13.84
C ASN A 510 -9.03 -22.87 -12.83
N ASN A 511 -9.66 -22.63 -11.68
CA ASN A 511 -9.84 -23.60 -10.58
C ASN A 511 -8.50 -24.13 -10.03
N ASP A 512 -7.43 -23.33 -10.11
CA ASP A 512 -6.12 -23.62 -9.52
C ASP A 512 -5.53 -22.33 -8.96
N VAL A 513 -5.62 -22.16 -7.64
CA VAL A 513 -5.14 -20.96 -6.91
C VAL A 513 -3.65 -20.70 -7.17
N GLY A 514 -2.84 -21.76 -7.28
CA GLY A 514 -1.40 -21.65 -7.51
C GLY A 514 -1.11 -21.12 -8.91
N ALA A 515 -1.68 -21.74 -9.94
CA ALA A 515 -1.50 -21.32 -11.32
C ALA A 515 -2.10 -19.93 -11.61
N ASP A 516 -3.31 -19.66 -11.10
CA ASP A 516 -3.96 -18.36 -11.26
C ASP A 516 -3.18 -17.25 -10.52
N GLY A 517 -2.63 -17.55 -9.34
CA GLY A 517 -1.68 -16.70 -8.63
C GLY A 517 -0.42 -16.42 -9.45
N MET A 518 0.21 -17.47 -10.00
CA MET A 518 1.40 -17.34 -10.84
C MET A 518 1.14 -16.47 -12.08
N VAL A 519 -0.04 -16.56 -12.72
CA VAL A 519 -0.39 -15.72 -13.87
C VAL A 519 -0.47 -14.25 -13.49
N MET A 520 -1.06 -13.89 -12.33
CA MET A 520 -1.09 -12.49 -11.87
C MET A 520 0.32 -11.91 -11.71
N ILE A 521 1.22 -12.67 -11.09
CA ILE A 521 2.61 -12.26 -10.89
C ILE A 521 3.34 -12.19 -12.22
N LEU A 522 3.17 -13.19 -13.09
CA LEU A 522 3.77 -13.23 -14.41
C LEU A 522 3.34 -12.02 -15.26
N ALA A 523 2.06 -11.64 -15.25
CA ALA A 523 1.58 -10.46 -15.96
C ALA A 523 2.32 -9.19 -15.49
N SER A 524 2.44 -8.99 -14.18
CA SER A 524 3.19 -7.87 -13.62
C SER A 524 4.67 -7.88 -14.05
N MET A 525 5.33 -9.03 -13.97
CA MET A 525 6.74 -9.18 -14.36
C MET A 525 6.96 -9.02 -15.87
N VAL A 526 6.03 -9.48 -16.71
CA VAL A 526 6.08 -9.31 -18.16
C VAL A 526 5.99 -7.83 -18.53
N ALA A 527 5.08 -7.08 -17.90
CA ALA A 527 4.98 -5.64 -18.13
C ALA A 527 6.30 -4.95 -17.78
N GLY A 528 6.85 -5.19 -16.58
CA GLY A 528 8.14 -4.66 -16.15
C GLY A 528 9.30 -5.03 -17.08
N THR A 529 9.41 -6.32 -17.45
CA THR A 529 10.48 -6.82 -18.33
C THR A 529 10.44 -6.20 -19.71
N VAL A 530 9.26 -5.99 -20.27
CA VAL A 530 9.13 -5.46 -21.62
C VAL A 530 9.35 -3.94 -21.66
N THR A 531 8.94 -3.22 -20.61
CA THR A 531 9.10 -1.75 -20.52
C THR A 531 10.41 -1.31 -19.88
N ASN A 532 11.09 -2.18 -19.13
CA ASN A 532 12.30 -1.86 -18.39
C ASN A 532 13.27 -3.07 -18.29
N PRO A 533 13.64 -3.72 -19.40
CA PRO A 533 14.42 -4.97 -19.41
C PRO A 533 15.78 -4.91 -18.71
N TYR A 534 16.45 -3.75 -18.76
CA TYR A 534 17.81 -3.56 -18.22
C TYR A 534 17.85 -2.49 -17.11
N GLY A 535 16.69 -2.12 -16.57
CA GLY A 535 16.60 -1.11 -15.51
C GLY A 535 16.80 0.33 -15.99
N ASP A 536 16.83 0.60 -17.30
CA ASP A 536 17.08 1.91 -17.88
C ASP A 536 15.89 2.47 -18.69
N GLY A 537 14.79 1.71 -18.79
CA GLY A 537 13.60 2.05 -19.57
C GLY A 537 12.59 2.89 -18.79
N PHE A 538 11.44 2.28 -18.46
CA PHE A 538 10.35 2.95 -17.74
C PHE A 538 10.31 2.58 -16.26
N TYR A 539 10.57 3.54 -15.38
CA TYR A 539 10.44 3.32 -13.94
C TYR A 539 10.26 4.63 -13.14
N GLN A 540 9.84 4.46 -11.89
CA GLN A 540 9.80 5.48 -10.85
C GLN A 540 10.66 5.04 -9.66
N GLY A 541 11.34 5.99 -9.02
CA GLY A 541 12.18 5.74 -7.85
C GLY A 541 13.61 5.30 -8.21
N PRO A 542 14.37 4.80 -7.23
CA PRO A 542 15.74 4.32 -7.44
C PRO A 542 15.80 3.14 -8.42
N GLN A 543 16.84 3.10 -9.25
CA GLN A 543 17.03 2.07 -10.28
C GLN A 543 17.16 0.65 -9.71
N ASP A 544 17.64 0.52 -8.47
CA ASP A 544 17.80 -0.73 -7.74
C ASP A 544 16.54 -1.18 -6.98
N ALA A 545 15.50 -0.34 -6.91
CA ALA A 545 14.19 -0.66 -6.36
C ALA A 545 13.04 0.07 -7.10
N PRO A 546 12.90 -0.13 -8.43
CA PRO A 546 11.97 0.65 -9.23
C PRO A 546 10.51 0.23 -9.03
N LEU A 547 9.60 1.21 -9.09
CA LEU A 547 8.20 0.97 -9.46
C LEU A 547 8.05 1.06 -10.98
N GLU A 548 7.39 0.07 -11.56
CA GLU A 548 7.27 -0.16 -13.00
C GLU A 548 5.79 -0.24 -13.40
N ALA A 549 5.52 -0.56 -14.67
CA ALA A 549 4.19 -0.43 -15.29
C ALA A 549 3.05 -1.04 -14.46
N CYS A 550 3.25 -2.22 -13.88
CA CYS A 550 2.25 -2.83 -12.98
C CYS A 550 2.56 -2.62 -11.49
N SER A 551 3.83 -2.57 -11.07
CA SER A 551 4.17 -2.46 -9.65
C SER A 551 3.87 -1.08 -9.07
N ALA A 552 3.69 -0.05 -9.91
CA ALA A 552 3.11 1.24 -9.54
C ALA A 552 1.59 1.18 -9.24
N CYS A 553 0.92 0.07 -9.56
CA CYS A 553 -0.53 -0.14 -9.34
C CYS A 553 -0.81 -1.40 -8.49
N PRO A 554 -0.23 -1.52 -7.28
CA PRO A 554 -0.30 -2.75 -6.50
C PRO A 554 -1.74 -3.07 -6.08
N GLY A 555 -2.17 -4.31 -6.34
CA GLY A 555 -3.46 -4.84 -5.89
C GLY A 555 -4.69 -4.28 -6.63
N VAL A 556 -4.51 -3.49 -7.68
CA VAL A 556 -5.60 -2.93 -8.50
C VAL A 556 -5.87 -3.88 -9.67
N TYR A 557 -7.05 -4.51 -9.70
CA TYR A 557 -7.45 -5.42 -10.78
C TYR A 557 -8.72 -4.98 -11.53
N GLY A 558 -9.59 -4.21 -10.86
CA GLY A 558 -10.80 -3.63 -11.44
C GLY A 558 -11.07 -2.23 -10.89
N SER A 559 -12.01 -1.53 -11.52
CA SER A 559 -12.42 -0.20 -11.10
C SER A 559 -12.91 -0.17 -9.65
N GLY A 560 -12.50 0.88 -8.91
CA GLY A 560 -12.84 1.03 -7.49
C GLY A 560 -12.05 0.13 -6.52
N ALA A 561 -10.95 -0.50 -6.97
CA ALA A 561 -10.05 -1.23 -6.07
C ALA A 561 -9.49 -0.33 -4.95
N TYR A 562 -9.25 -0.92 -3.79
CA TYR A 562 -8.64 -0.29 -2.62
C TYR A 562 -7.92 -1.37 -1.77
N PRO A 563 -7.10 -1.03 -0.77
CA PRO A 563 -6.40 -2.03 0.03
C PRO A 563 -7.33 -3.11 0.61
N GLY A 564 -7.13 -4.37 0.20
CA GLY A 564 -7.98 -5.50 0.59
C GLY A 564 -9.18 -5.78 -0.31
N ASN A 565 -9.40 -5.01 -1.38
CA ASN A 565 -10.45 -5.22 -2.36
C ASN A 565 -9.90 -5.07 -3.79
N ALA A 566 -10.03 -6.12 -4.61
CA ALA A 566 -9.49 -6.17 -5.97
C ALA A 566 -10.20 -5.24 -6.97
N GLY A 567 -11.33 -4.63 -6.58
CA GLY A 567 -12.17 -3.80 -7.42
C GLY A 567 -13.34 -4.57 -8.04
N LYS A 568 -14.08 -3.91 -8.92
CA LYS A 568 -15.20 -4.52 -9.64
C LYS A 568 -14.68 -5.47 -10.72
N LEU A 569 -15.02 -6.74 -10.61
CA LEU A 569 -14.57 -7.79 -11.53
C LEU A 569 -15.76 -8.46 -12.22
N LEU A 570 -15.47 -9.14 -13.33
CA LEU A 570 -16.44 -10.03 -13.98
C LEU A 570 -16.55 -11.33 -13.18
N VAL A 571 -17.75 -11.91 -13.15
CA VAL A 571 -18.01 -13.18 -12.48
C VAL A 571 -18.51 -14.20 -13.50
N ASP A 572 -17.90 -15.37 -13.55
CA ASP A 572 -18.37 -16.50 -14.35
C ASP A 572 -19.66 -17.05 -13.72
N ALA A 573 -20.75 -17.03 -14.48
CA ALA A 573 -22.06 -17.45 -13.99
C ALA A 573 -22.15 -18.95 -13.63
N THR A 574 -21.25 -19.78 -14.15
CA THR A 574 -21.22 -21.23 -13.93
C THR A 574 -20.34 -21.60 -12.76
N THR A 575 -19.13 -21.03 -12.69
CA THR A 575 -18.13 -21.40 -11.68
C THR A 575 -18.07 -20.44 -10.50
N GLY A 576 -18.64 -19.24 -10.62
CA GLY A 576 -18.47 -18.16 -9.64
C GLY A 576 -17.09 -17.49 -9.69
N ALA A 577 -16.23 -17.88 -10.65
CA ALA A 577 -14.89 -17.34 -10.78
C ALA A 577 -14.85 -15.85 -11.05
N SER A 578 -13.93 -15.14 -10.39
CA SER A 578 -13.69 -13.71 -10.64
C SER A 578 -12.54 -13.51 -11.63
N TYR A 579 -12.75 -12.67 -12.64
CA TYR A 579 -11.77 -12.43 -13.70
C TYR A 579 -11.96 -11.04 -14.33
N ASN A 580 -10.97 -10.59 -15.10
CA ASN A 580 -11.08 -9.35 -15.89
C ASN A 580 -10.61 -9.49 -17.35
N ALA A 581 -10.07 -10.65 -17.74
CA ALA A 581 -9.60 -10.89 -19.10
C ALA A 581 -9.95 -12.31 -19.57
N ASN A 582 -10.38 -12.44 -20.84
CA ASN A 582 -10.48 -13.72 -21.53
C ASN A 582 -9.22 -13.94 -22.39
N GLY A 583 -8.72 -15.18 -22.44
CA GLY A 583 -7.58 -15.56 -23.25
C GLY A 583 -7.87 -16.70 -24.23
N ALA A 584 -6.79 -17.25 -24.77
CA ALA A 584 -6.77 -18.45 -25.60
C ALA A 584 -7.46 -19.63 -24.91
N ASN A 585 -7.95 -20.58 -25.71
CA ASN A 585 -8.53 -21.84 -25.23
C ASN A 585 -9.67 -21.66 -24.20
N ARG A 586 -10.39 -20.54 -24.27
CA ARG A 586 -11.49 -20.15 -23.36
C ARG A 586 -11.05 -19.99 -21.90
N ARG A 587 -9.74 -19.81 -21.65
CA ARG A 587 -9.20 -19.51 -20.33
C ARG A 587 -9.60 -18.10 -19.92
N LYS A 588 -9.71 -17.89 -18.61
CA LYS A 588 -10.01 -16.61 -17.99
C LYS A 588 -8.88 -16.25 -17.03
N TYR A 589 -8.57 -14.97 -16.92
CA TYR A 589 -7.46 -14.49 -16.12
C TYR A 589 -7.84 -13.22 -15.36
N LEU A 590 -7.12 -13.00 -14.26
CA LEU A 590 -7.14 -11.76 -13.51
C LEU A 590 -5.80 -11.06 -13.75
N LEU A 591 -5.81 -9.88 -14.35
CA LEU A 591 -4.61 -9.15 -14.75
C LEU A 591 -4.52 -7.82 -13.99
N PRO A 592 -3.31 -7.42 -13.54
CA PRO A 592 -3.13 -6.18 -12.79
C PRO A 592 -3.39 -4.96 -13.67
N ALA A 593 -3.74 -3.84 -13.04
CA ALA A 593 -3.80 -2.56 -13.71
C ALA A 593 -2.42 -2.12 -14.22
N LEU A 594 -2.43 -1.25 -15.23
CA LEU A 594 -1.23 -0.63 -15.78
C LEU A 594 -1.23 0.85 -15.41
N TYR A 595 -0.11 1.35 -14.92
CA TYR A 595 0.04 2.78 -14.70
C TYR A 595 0.00 3.51 -16.04
N ASN A 596 -0.70 4.63 -16.11
CA ASN A 596 -0.77 5.47 -17.29
C ASN A 596 0.00 6.77 -17.01
N PRO A 597 1.23 6.93 -17.57
CA PRO A 597 2.03 8.13 -17.34
C PRO A 597 1.34 9.42 -17.77
N ALA A 598 0.47 9.37 -18.78
CA ALA A 598 -0.21 10.55 -19.30
C ALA A 598 -1.32 11.06 -18.37
N THR A 599 -1.96 10.17 -17.61
CA THR A 599 -3.05 10.51 -16.69
C THR A 599 -2.66 10.42 -15.22
N SER A 600 -1.49 9.86 -14.91
CA SER A 600 -1.03 9.55 -13.55
C SER A 600 -2.04 8.69 -12.77
N SER A 601 -2.60 7.68 -13.43
CA SER A 601 -3.63 6.78 -12.87
C SER A 601 -3.37 5.32 -13.23
N CYS A 602 -4.01 4.40 -12.52
CA CYS A 602 -4.00 2.98 -12.84
C CYS A 602 -5.18 2.62 -13.76
N ASP A 603 -4.87 2.21 -14.98
CA ASP A 603 -5.86 1.80 -15.97
C ASP A 603 -6.18 0.31 -15.78
N THR A 604 -7.47 0.03 -15.57
CA THR A 604 -8.02 -1.32 -15.40
C THR A 604 -8.77 -1.74 -16.66
N LEU A 605 -8.87 -3.06 -16.90
CA LEU A 605 -9.66 -3.58 -18.01
C LEU A 605 -11.18 -3.43 -17.80
N VAL A 606 -11.65 -3.35 -16.55
CA VAL A 606 -13.07 -3.46 -16.15
C VAL A 606 -13.47 -2.50 -15.04
#